data_AF-A0A2V9T178-F1
#
_entry.id   AF-A0A2V9T178-F1
#
_cell.length_a   1.000
_cell.length_b   1.000
_cell.length_c   1.000
_cell.angle_alpha   90.00
_cell.angle_beta   90.00
_cell.angle_gamma   90.00
#
_symmetry.space_group_name_H-M   'P 1'
#
loop_
_entity.id
_entity.type
_entity.pdbx_description
1 polymer ?
#
loop_
_entity_poly.entity_id
_entity_poly.type
_entity_poly.pdbx_seq_one_letter_code
_entity_poly.pdbx_strand_id
1 'polypeptide(L)'
;MNLTRFVGKNAFRNKRRSILTVLSIGFSLLLLTLMMTLWRAFYLDEGSAESAQRVVVRHRVSLTFNLPGFYREKIRSVPGVVAVVPISWFGGIYKDQKPENFFAQFGTDPEEFFKVYRDIEMPADQLTAWQRDRQG
;
A
#
# COMPACT_ATOMS: atom_id res chain seq x y z
N MET A 1 15.87 -34.94 39.83
CA MET A 1 15.09 -33.69 39.93
C MET A 1 15.60 -32.77 38.82
N ASN A 2 14.84 -32.58 37.73
CA ASN A 2 15.37 -31.88 36.54
C ASN A 2 15.48 -30.38 36.79
N LEU A 3 16.63 -29.79 36.42
CA LEU A 3 16.98 -28.39 36.63
C LEU A 3 15.89 -27.42 36.11
N THR A 4 15.30 -27.74 34.97
CA THR A 4 14.18 -26.99 34.35
C THR A 4 12.96 -26.87 35.25
N ARG A 5 12.60 -27.94 35.97
CA ARG A 5 11.47 -27.95 36.91
C ARG A 5 11.75 -27.10 38.14
N PHE A 6 13.00 -27.07 38.61
CA PHE A 6 13.42 -26.24 39.75
C PHE A 6 13.38 -24.75 39.40
N VAL A 7 13.92 -24.38 38.23
CA VAL A 7 13.91 -23.00 37.72
C VAL A 7 12.49 -22.49 37.52
N GLY A 8 11.61 -23.28 36.90
CA GLY A 8 10.21 -22.89 36.71
C GLY A 8 9.47 -22.65 38.03
N LYS A 9 9.61 -23.55 39.01
CA LYS A 9 8.95 -23.41 40.32
C LYS A 9 9.44 -22.18 41.09
N ASN A 10 10.73 -21.86 40.99
CA ASN A 10 11.30 -20.67 41.62
C ASN A 10 10.92 -19.38 40.89
N ALA A 11 10.93 -19.39 39.56
CA ALA A 11 10.58 -18.25 38.73
C ALA A 11 9.14 -17.81 38.95
N PHE A 12 8.18 -18.73 39.11
CA PHE A 12 6.76 -18.41 39.34
C PHE A 12 6.36 -18.32 40.82
N ARG A 13 7.32 -18.44 41.76
CA ARG A 13 7.05 -18.38 43.21
C ARG A 13 6.45 -17.03 43.63
N ASN A 14 6.88 -15.94 42.99
CA ASN A 14 6.31 -14.62 43.18
C ASN A 14 5.73 -14.10 41.86
N LYS A 15 4.47 -14.46 41.60
CA LYS A 15 3.75 -14.13 40.36
C LYS A 15 3.84 -12.65 39.99
N ARG A 16 3.77 -11.74 40.96
CA ARG A 16 3.87 -10.29 40.70
C ARG A 16 5.22 -9.91 40.12
N ARG A 17 6.31 -10.38 40.73
CA ARG A 17 7.68 -10.12 40.25
C ARG A 17 7.88 -10.68 38.84
N SER A 18 7.49 -11.94 38.61
CA SER A 18 7.67 -12.61 37.32
C SER A 18 6.91 -11.91 36.21
N ILE A 19 5.65 -11.51 36.47
CA ILE A 19 4.83 -10.78 35.50
C ILE A 19 5.47 -9.43 35.17
N LEU A 20 5.90 -8.65 36.17
CA LEU A 20 6.53 -7.36 35.93
C LEU A 20 7.84 -7.48 35.13
N THR A 21 8.64 -8.51 35.39
CA THR A 21 9.88 -8.76 34.64
C THR A 21 9.58 -9.16 33.19
N VAL A 22 8.64 -10.07 32.97
CA VAL A 22 8.24 -10.49 31.61
C VAL A 22 7.62 -9.33 30.83
N LEU A 23 6.76 -8.53 31.46
CA LEU A 23 6.18 -7.34 30.83
C LEU A 23 7.24 -6.29 30.49
N SER A 24 8.20 -6.06 31.37
CA SER A 24 9.30 -5.12 31.10
C SER A 24 10.13 -5.56 29.90
N ILE A 25 10.55 -6.83 29.86
CA ILE A 25 11.30 -7.39 28.73
C ILE A 25 10.46 -7.38 27.45
N GLY A 26 9.19 -7.79 27.56
CA GLY A 26 8.25 -7.81 26.44
C GLY A 26 8.00 -6.42 25.86
N PHE A 27 7.86 -5.40 26.71
CA PHE A 27 7.68 -4.02 26.28
C PHE A 27 8.93 -3.49 25.55
N SER A 28 10.14 -3.78 26.06
CA SER A 28 11.38 -3.41 25.38
C SER A 28 11.52 -4.06 24.00
N LEU A 29 11.19 -5.36 23.89
CA LEU A 29 11.22 -6.08 22.61
C LEU A 29 10.13 -5.57 21.65
N LEU A 30 8.93 -5.26 22.16
CA LEU A 30 7.85 -4.67 21.38
C LEU A 30 8.26 -3.31 20.81
N LEU A 31 8.88 -2.46 21.62
CA LEU A 31 9.36 -1.16 21.17
C LEU A 31 10.43 -1.29 20.09
N LEU A 32 11.39 -2.21 20.28
CA LEU A 32 12.44 -2.49 19.31
C LEU A 32 11.88 -3.01 17.98
N THR A 33 10.98 -3.98 18.04
CA THR A 33 10.36 -4.56 16.83
C THR A 33 9.48 -3.56 16.10
N LEU A 34 8.71 -2.73 16.84
CA LEU A 34 7.92 -1.65 16.27
C LEU A 34 8.81 -0.61 15.57
N MET A 35 9.91 -0.19 16.20
CA MET A 35 10.88 0.73 15.60
C MET A 35 11.51 0.13 14.33
N MET A 36 11.95 -1.13 14.37
CA MET A 36 12.50 -1.82 13.20
C MET A 36 11.49 -1.94 12.07
N THR A 37 10.22 -2.18 12.40
CA THR A 37 9.14 -2.30 11.42
C THR A 37 8.86 -0.97 10.74
N LEU A 38 8.76 0.13 11.51
CA LEU A 38 8.63 1.48 10.98
C LEU A 38 9.83 1.85 10.11
N TRP A 39 11.05 1.60 10.59
CA TRP A 39 12.26 1.85 9.83
C TRP A 39 12.25 1.10 8.50
N ARG A 40 11.87 -0.17 8.52
CA ARG A 40 11.80 -0.98 7.30
C ARG A 40 10.75 -0.46 6.33
N ALA A 41 9.56 -0.10 6.82
CA ALA A 41 8.48 0.42 6.00
C ALA A 41 8.83 1.77 5.33
N PHE A 42 9.59 2.63 6.01
CA PHE A 42 9.97 3.94 5.46
C PHE A 42 11.22 3.91 4.58
N TYR A 43 12.21 3.07 4.91
CA TYR A 43 13.55 3.18 4.33
C TYR A 43 14.04 1.97 3.55
N LEU A 44 13.42 0.80 3.73
CA LEU A 44 13.86 -0.45 3.09
C LEU A 44 12.84 -1.03 2.13
N ASP A 45 11.56 -0.71 2.32
CA ASP A 45 10.52 -1.01 1.34
C ASP A 45 10.59 0.04 0.23
N GLU A 46 11.71 0.03 -0.49
CA GLU A 46 11.73 0.54 -1.85
C GLU A 46 10.65 -0.27 -2.57
N GLY A 47 9.53 0.36 -2.91
CA GLY A 47 8.41 -0.32 -3.58
C GLY A 47 8.89 -1.11 -4.81
N SER A 48 8.01 -1.88 -5.44
CA SER A 48 8.38 -2.72 -6.59
C SER A 48 9.35 -1.99 -7.55
N ALA A 49 10.37 -2.66 -8.08
CA ALA A 49 11.33 -2.03 -9.01
C ALA A 49 10.61 -1.30 -10.17
N GLU A 50 9.44 -1.81 -10.52
CA GLU A 50 8.46 -1.22 -11.43
C GLU A 50 7.88 0.11 -10.93
N SER A 51 7.50 0.20 -9.65
CA SER A 51 7.06 1.43 -9.00
C SER A 51 8.14 2.51 -8.97
N ALA A 52 9.42 2.15 -8.88
CA ALA A 52 10.52 3.11 -8.90
C ALA A 52 10.63 3.87 -10.23
N GLN A 53 10.10 3.30 -11.32
CA GLN A 53 10.08 3.93 -12.65
C GLN A 53 8.82 4.78 -12.91
N ARG A 54 7.92 4.91 -11.93
CA ARG A 54 6.69 5.69 -12.05
C ARG A 54 6.80 7.05 -11.37
N VAL A 55 6.34 8.08 -12.04
CA VAL A 55 6.21 9.43 -11.49
C VAL A 55 4.73 9.83 -11.47
N VAL A 56 4.24 10.19 -10.29
CA VAL A 56 2.85 10.64 -10.11
C VAL A 56 2.78 12.16 -10.16
N VAL A 57 1.95 12.68 -11.07
CA VAL A 57 1.67 14.11 -11.19
C VAL A 57 0.25 14.38 -10.72
N ARG A 58 0.09 15.33 -9.80
CA ARG A 58 -1.22 15.72 -9.25
C ARG A 58 -1.40 17.23 -9.24
N HIS A 59 -2.64 17.68 -9.15
CA HIS A 59 -2.92 19.09 -8.92
C HIS A 59 -2.38 19.53 -7.55
N ARG A 60 -1.76 20.72 -7.48
CA ARG A 60 -1.06 21.20 -6.28
C ARG A 60 -1.96 21.33 -5.04
N VAL A 61 -3.25 21.63 -5.27
CA VAL A 61 -4.21 21.92 -4.19
C VAL A 61 -4.77 20.65 -3.57
N SER A 62 -5.25 19.71 -4.40
CA SER A 62 -5.87 18.46 -3.95
C SER A 62 -5.98 17.48 -5.11
N LEU A 63 -6.01 16.19 -4.78
CA LEU A 63 -6.30 15.08 -5.72
C LEU A 63 -7.70 15.19 -6.34
N THR A 64 -8.62 15.90 -5.68
CA THR A 64 -10.00 16.10 -6.15
C THR A 64 -10.10 17.04 -7.35
N PHE A 65 -9.05 17.82 -7.63
CA PHE A 65 -9.02 18.69 -8.80
C PHE A 65 -8.35 17.96 -9.95
N ASN A 66 -9.09 17.78 -11.04
CA ASN A 66 -8.57 17.18 -12.25
C ASN A 66 -7.51 18.06 -12.91
N LEU A 67 -6.49 17.42 -13.49
CA LEU A 67 -5.54 18.09 -14.36
C LEU A 67 -6.16 18.30 -15.75
N PRO A 68 -5.93 19.46 -16.39
CA PRO A 68 -6.29 19.65 -17.79
C PRO A 68 -5.70 18.56 -18.71
N GLY A 69 -6.52 18.02 -19.61
CA GLY A 69 -6.13 16.88 -20.47
C GLY A 69 -4.92 17.13 -21.36
N PHE A 70 -4.64 18.38 -21.75
CA PHE A 70 -3.47 18.72 -22.58
C PHE A 70 -2.13 18.37 -21.92
N TYR A 71 -2.09 18.26 -20.58
CA TYR A 71 -0.88 17.85 -19.87
C TYR A 71 -0.44 16.43 -20.24
N ARG A 72 -1.36 15.55 -20.66
CA ARG A 72 -1.03 14.19 -21.08
C ARG A 72 -0.02 14.19 -22.23
N GLU A 73 -0.32 14.90 -23.31
CA GLU A 73 0.56 14.98 -24.47
C GLU A 73 1.86 15.76 -24.17
N LYS A 74 1.76 16.80 -23.32
CA LYS A 74 2.95 17.54 -22.87
C LYS A 74 3.92 16.68 -22.05
N ILE A 75 3.41 15.76 -21.22
CA ILE A 75 4.25 14.84 -20.45
C ILE A 75 4.82 13.76 -21.37
N ARG A 76 4.01 13.25 -22.30
CA ARG A 76 4.43 12.22 -23.27
C ARG A 76 5.60 12.68 -24.16
N SER A 77 5.71 13.98 -24.44
CA SER A 77 6.81 14.53 -25.23
C SER A 77 8.14 14.69 -24.47
N VAL A 78 8.15 14.47 -23.15
CA VAL A 78 9.37 14.55 -22.34
C VAL A 78 10.28 13.33 -22.66
N PRO A 79 11.56 13.55 -23.00
CA PRO A 79 12.49 12.45 -23.26
C PRO A 79 12.57 11.46 -22.09
N GLY A 80 12.46 10.17 -22.39
CA GLY A 80 12.50 9.09 -21.39
C GLY A 80 11.15 8.66 -20.84
N VAL A 81 10.05 9.36 -21.15
CA VAL A 81 8.70 8.92 -20.79
C VAL A 81 8.23 7.83 -21.75
N VAL A 82 7.94 6.64 -21.22
CA VAL A 82 7.49 5.47 -22.00
C VAL A 82 5.97 5.48 -22.21
N ALA A 83 5.21 5.81 -21.17
CA ALA A 83 3.75 5.83 -21.20
C ALA A 83 3.20 6.83 -20.18
N VAL A 84 1.98 7.31 -20.43
CA VAL A 84 1.25 8.23 -19.55
C VAL A 84 -0.18 7.73 -19.43
N VAL A 85 -0.64 7.52 -18.21
CA VAL A 85 -2.01 7.10 -17.90
C VAL A 85 -2.69 8.15 -17.00
N PRO A 86 -3.90 8.62 -17.35
CA PRO A 86 -4.71 9.42 -16.43
C PRO A 86 -5.35 8.53 -15.36
N ILE A 87 -5.31 8.99 -14.10
CA ILE A 87 -6.00 8.33 -12.98
C ILE A 87 -6.74 9.41 -12.21
N SER A 88 -8.07 9.46 -12.41
CA SER A 88 -8.92 10.50 -11.86
C SER A 88 -9.90 9.92 -10.85
N TRP A 89 -9.82 10.38 -9.61
CA TRP A 89 -10.81 10.03 -8.60
C TRP A 89 -12.11 10.77 -8.88
N PHE A 90 -13.19 10.04 -9.13
CA PHE A 90 -14.50 10.63 -9.40
C PHE A 90 -15.47 10.57 -8.21
N GLY A 91 -15.03 9.99 -7.08
CA GLY A 91 -15.80 10.01 -5.83
C GLY A 91 -17.15 9.28 -5.92
N GLY A 92 -17.25 8.25 -6.74
CA GLY A 92 -18.49 7.50 -6.86
C GLY A 92 -18.91 6.81 -5.55
N ILE A 93 -20.19 6.48 -5.48
CA ILE A 93 -20.78 5.76 -4.35
C ILE A 93 -21.24 4.40 -4.87
N TYR A 94 -20.61 3.33 -4.39
CA TYR A 94 -21.05 1.99 -4.69
C TYR A 94 -22.13 1.55 -3.71
N LYS A 95 -23.37 1.46 -4.20
CA LYS A 95 -24.58 1.13 -3.41
C LYS A 95 -24.93 2.15 -2.32
N ASP A 96 -24.12 2.25 -1.27
CA ASP A 96 -24.29 3.15 -0.14
C ASP A 96 -22.94 3.66 0.40
N GLN A 97 -22.96 4.56 1.37
CA GLN A 97 -21.76 5.17 1.96
C GLN A 97 -21.23 4.38 3.17
N LYS A 98 -21.57 3.08 3.30
CA LYS A 98 -21.04 2.29 4.41
C LYS A 98 -19.57 1.97 4.20
N PRO A 99 -18.77 1.89 5.27
CA PRO A 99 -17.36 1.52 5.18
C PRO A 99 -17.12 0.20 4.44
N GLU A 100 -18.05 -0.76 4.54
CA GLU A 100 -17.93 -2.06 3.85
C GLU A 100 -17.99 -1.95 2.31
N ASN A 101 -18.61 -0.89 1.79
CA ASN A 101 -18.78 -0.66 0.35
C ASN A 101 -17.78 0.37 -0.19
N PHE A 102 -16.86 0.87 0.64
CA PHE A 102 -15.85 1.83 0.23
C PHE A 102 -14.67 1.14 -0.45
N PHE A 103 -14.39 1.53 -1.69
CA PHE A 103 -13.16 1.20 -2.40
C PHE A 103 -12.72 2.34 -3.31
N ALA A 104 -11.47 2.27 -3.75
CA ALA A 104 -10.85 3.24 -4.64
C ALA A 104 -11.55 3.25 -6.02
N GLN A 105 -12.36 4.27 -6.27
CA GLN A 105 -13.11 4.44 -7.52
C GLN A 105 -12.43 5.47 -8.41
N PHE A 106 -11.59 4.98 -9.32
CA PHE A 106 -10.83 5.79 -10.26
C PHE A 106 -11.27 5.52 -11.69
N GLY A 107 -11.43 6.60 -12.46
CA GLY A 107 -11.51 6.53 -13.92
C GLY A 107 -10.10 6.55 -14.50
N THR A 108 -9.84 5.67 -15.47
CA THR A 108 -8.52 5.58 -16.12
C THR A 108 -8.66 5.23 -17.61
N ASP A 109 -7.54 5.27 -18.32
CA ASP A 109 -7.43 4.82 -19.71
C ASP A 109 -7.03 3.34 -19.72
N PRO A 110 -7.93 2.42 -20.13
CA PRO A 110 -7.69 0.98 -20.04
C PRO A 110 -6.61 0.49 -21.02
N GLU A 111 -6.29 1.26 -22.06
CA GLU A 111 -5.22 0.93 -23.01
C GLU A 111 -3.83 1.28 -22.47
N GLU A 112 -3.73 2.30 -21.61
CA GLU A 112 -2.44 2.77 -21.07
C GLU A 112 -2.15 2.24 -19.67
N PHE A 113 -3.16 1.86 -18.89
CA PHE A 113 -3.02 1.50 -17.49
C PHE A 113 -1.97 0.42 -17.25
N PHE A 114 -2.06 -0.71 -17.95
CA PHE A 114 -1.11 -1.82 -17.81
C PHE A 114 0.27 -1.56 -18.44
N LYS A 115 0.43 -0.52 -19.26
CA LYS A 115 1.75 -0.09 -19.73
C LYS A 115 2.53 0.65 -18.64
N VAL A 116 1.82 1.30 -17.72
CA VAL A 116 2.40 2.03 -16.58
C VAL A 116 2.44 1.16 -15.32
N TYR A 117 1.37 0.43 -15.01
CA TYR A 117 1.24 -0.45 -13.85
C TYR A 117 1.59 -1.90 -14.18
N ARG A 118 2.87 -2.15 -14.47
CA ARG A 118 3.39 -3.47 -14.87
C ARG A 118 3.47 -4.47 -13.71
N ASP A 119 3.34 -3.99 -12.48
CA ASP A 119 3.30 -4.77 -11.24
C ASP A 119 1.91 -5.31 -10.88
N ILE A 120 0.88 -4.92 -11.63
CA ILE A 120 -0.49 -5.42 -11.44
C ILE A 120 -0.74 -6.57 -12.42
N GLU A 121 -1.19 -7.71 -11.88
CA GLU A 121 -1.55 -8.87 -12.68
C GLU A 121 -3.07 -8.96 -12.84
N MET A 122 -3.52 -9.15 -14.09
CA MET A 122 -4.92 -9.42 -14.43
C MET A 122 -4.94 -10.49 -15.53
N PRO A 123 -5.83 -11.50 -15.43
CA PRO A 123 -6.01 -12.47 -16.51
C PRO A 123 -6.31 -11.79 -17.86
N ALA A 124 -5.71 -12.31 -18.94
CA ALA A 124 -5.77 -11.65 -20.25
C ALA A 124 -7.19 -11.53 -20.83
N ASP A 125 -8.06 -12.49 -20.51
CA ASP A 125 -9.48 -12.49 -20.85
C ASP A 125 -10.22 -11.35 -20.13
N GLN A 126 -9.94 -11.14 -18.84
CA GLN A 126 -10.52 -10.05 -18.05
C GLN A 126 -10.02 -8.68 -18.51
N LEU A 127 -8.73 -8.56 -18.82
CA LEU A 127 -8.15 -7.34 -19.36
C LEU A 127 -8.82 -6.94 -20.68
N THR A 128 -8.99 -7.91 -21.58
CA THR A 128 -9.63 -7.68 -22.87
C THR A 128 -11.10 -7.31 -22.71
N ALA A 129 -11.81 -7.95 -21.77
CA ALA A 129 -13.20 -7.62 -21.46
C ALA A 129 -13.32 -6.20 -20.93
N TRP A 130 -12.47 -5.82 -19.97
CA TRP A 130 -12.43 -4.47 -19.39
C TRP A 130 -12.12 -3.39 -20.42
N GLN A 131 -11.15 -3.61 -21.32
CA GLN A 131 -10.82 -2.66 -22.40
C GLN A 131 -11.98 -2.45 -23.39
N ARG A 132 -12.86 -3.43 -23.55
CA ARG A 132 -14.03 -3.33 -24.43
C ARG A 132 -15.24 -2.75 -23.72
N ASP A 133 -15.26 -2.80 -22.39
CA ASP A 133 -16.36 -2.26 -21.61
C ASP A 133 -16.25 -0.73 -21.51
N ARG A 134 -17.24 -0.03 -22.07
CA ARG A 134 -17.33 1.44 -21.99
C ARG A 134 -18.08 1.92 -20.74
N GLN A 135 -18.73 1.02 -20.00
CA GLN A 135 -19.48 1.33 -18.80
C GLN A 135 -18.66 1.08 -17.53
N GLY A 136 -17.58 0.29 -17.64
CA GLY A 136 -16.69 -0.03 -16.54
C GLY A 136 -17.08 -1.32 -15.82
#